data_AF-A0A2V9TPA1-F1
#
_entry.id   AF-A0A2V9TPA1-F1
#
_cell.length_a   1.000
_cell.length_b   1.000
_cell.length_c   1.000
_cell.angle_alpha   90.00
_cell.angle_beta   90.00
_cell.angle_gamma   90.00
#
_symmetry.space_group_name_H-M   'P 1'
#
loop_
_entity.id
_entity.type
_entity.pdbx_description
1 polymer ?
#
loop_
_entity_poly.entity_id
_entity_poly.type
_entity_poly.pdbx_seq_one_letter_code
_entity_poly.pdbx_strand_id
1 'polypeptide(L)'
;KLGIDSAVLRQELKHAATSRSSATLKAPVEAQVTDAEKILIRALASGAEMQSSEEHLSARDGAEEEFDPARQAQFALRNESLHVGLATESLIEALLNASPEMTNPTDLSLSDGERNLMAAILMKEDEELSPERLEGAVKALRRIQLRRKLEQVQRELQGRGLEPSHVQTLLQEKLRLKRMLMDPGLVGGDAEAQSA
;
A
#
# COMPACT_ATOMS: atom_id res chain seq x y z
N LYS A 1 -0.58 51.93 25.74
CA LYS A 1 -0.82 50.76 26.62
C LYS A 1 -1.63 49.75 25.81
N LEU A 2 -0.95 48.84 25.12
CA LEU A 2 -1.60 47.78 24.34
C LEU A 2 -2.06 46.70 25.34
N GLY A 3 -3.34 46.73 25.68
CA GLY A 3 -3.98 45.69 26.48
C GLY A 3 -4.19 44.47 25.59
N ILE A 4 -3.16 43.62 25.50
CA ILE A 4 -3.32 42.29 24.90
C ILE A 4 -4.17 41.48 25.89
N ASP A 5 -5.37 41.15 25.44
CA ASP A 5 -6.41 40.51 26.23
C ASP A 5 -5.95 39.09 26.62
N SER A 6 -5.60 38.91 27.89
CA SER A 6 -5.01 37.68 28.43
C SER A 6 -5.90 36.43 28.24
N ALA A 7 -7.19 36.62 27.92
CA ALA A 7 -8.11 35.55 27.57
C ALA A 7 -7.81 34.94 26.19
N VAL A 8 -7.45 35.77 25.20
CA VAL A 8 -7.11 35.32 23.84
C VAL A 8 -5.82 34.50 23.86
N LEU A 9 -4.81 34.94 24.62
CA LEU A 9 -3.53 34.22 24.73
C LEU A 9 -3.69 32.83 25.37
N ARG A 10 -4.58 32.69 26.36
CA ARG A 10 -4.88 31.39 26.99
C ARG A 10 -5.67 30.48 26.06
N GLN A 11 -6.53 31.04 25.22
CA GLN A 11 -7.27 30.28 24.21
C GLN A 11 -6.32 29.76 23.12
N GLU A 12 -5.39 30.57 22.63
CA GLU A 12 -4.36 30.13 21.68
C GLU A 12 -3.42 29.08 22.28
N LEU A 13 -2.99 29.24 23.54
CA LEU A 13 -2.17 28.22 24.22
C LEU A 13 -2.93 26.90 24.43
N LYS A 14 -4.24 26.94 24.73
CA LYS A 14 -5.07 25.74 24.86
C LYS A 14 -5.27 25.03 23.53
N HIS A 15 -5.42 25.78 22.42
CA HIS A 15 -5.44 25.20 21.08
C HIS A 15 -4.07 24.61 20.70
N ALA A 16 -2.96 25.29 20.99
CA ALA A 16 -1.61 24.80 20.70
C ALA A 16 -1.17 23.60 21.56
N ALA A 17 -1.73 23.45 22.77
CA ALA A 17 -1.52 22.28 23.62
C ALA A 17 -2.40 21.09 23.20
N THR A 18 -3.64 21.34 22.73
CA THR A 18 -4.54 20.27 22.27
C THR A 18 -4.11 19.72 20.89
N SER A 19 -3.44 20.54 20.05
CA SER A 19 -2.86 20.07 18.79
C SER A 19 -1.54 19.29 18.93
N ARG A 20 -0.97 19.18 20.14
CA ARG A 20 0.22 18.35 20.42
C ARG A 20 -0.09 17.05 21.18
N SER A 21 -1.32 16.84 21.63
CA SER A 21 -1.72 15.64 22.38
C SER A 21 -2.19 14.46 21.52
N SER A 22 -1.96 14.50 20.20
CA SER A 22 -2.11 13.34 19.30
C SER A 22 -0.77 12.88 18.70
N ALA A 23 0.35 13.23 19.35
CA ALA A 23 1.62 12.55 19.13
C ALA A 23 1.59 11.17 19.82
N THR A 24 0.63 10.33 19.42
CA THR A 24 0.91 8.89 19.38
C THR A 24 2.14 8.77 18.51
N LEU A 25 3.26 8.33 19.08
CA LEU A 25 4.53 8.14 18.38
C LEU A 25 4.27 7.35 17.10
N LYS A 26 4.03 8.04 15.98
CA LYS A 26 4.00 7.43 14.66
C LYS A 26 5.43 7.01 14.44
N ALA A 27 5.67 5.70 14.44
CA ALA A 27 6.92 5.15 13.98
C ALA A 27 7.28 5.82 12.64
N PRO A 28 8.58 6.07 12.36
CA PRO A 28 9.00 6.66 11.08
C PRO A 28 8.31 5.91 9.93
N VAL A 29 7.92 6.61 8.86
CA VAL A 29 7.10 6.05 7.77
C VAL A 29 7.68 4.73 7.25
N GLU A 30 9.01 4.64 7.20
CA GLU A 30 9.80 3.43 6.90
C GLU A 30 9.46 2.21 7.77
N ALA A 31 9.18 2.41 9.06
CA ALA A 31 8.82 1.34 10.00
C ALA A 31 7.36 0.86 9.84
N GLN A 32 6.56 1.53 9.03
CA GLN A 32 5.17 1.16 8.74
C GLN A 32 5.03 0.46 7.38
N VAL A 33 6.09 0.45 6.55
CA VAL A 33 6.08 -0.17 5.23
C VAL A 33 6.35 -1.67 5.36
N THR A 34 5.34 -2.46 4.98
CA THR A 34 5.39 -3.92 4.92
C THR A 34 6.28 -4.40 3.78
N ASP A 35 6.78 -5.63 3.86
CA ASP A 35 7.61 -6.19 2.77
C ASP A 35 6.82 -6.36 1.46
N ALA A 36 5.52 -6.58 1.55
CA ALA A 36 4.63 -6.61 0.39
C ALA A 36 4.54 -5.24 -0.33
N GLU A 37 4.48 -4.13 0.43
CA GLU A 37 4.57 -2.78 -0.14
C GLU A 37 5.92 -2.57 -0.84
N LYS A 38 7.02 -2.99 -0.23
CA LYS A 38 8.37 -2.87 -0.82
C LYS A 38 8.51 -3.65 -2.11
N ILE A 39 8.00 -4.89 -2.16
CA ILE A 39 8.01 -5.73 -3.38
C ILE A 39 7.24 -5.05 -4.52
N LEU A 40 6.05 -4.50 -4.24
CA LEU A 40 5.28 -3.80 -5.27
C LEU A 40 5.95 -2.50 -5.74
N ILE A 41 6.56 -1.74 -4.83
CA ILE A 41 7.30 -0.52 -5.22
C ILE A 41 8.49 -0.89 -6.11
N ARG A 42 9.25 -1.95 -5.77
CA ARG A 42 10.33 -2.47 -6.63
C ARG A 42 9.81 -2.90 -8.00
N ALA A 43 8.71 -3.65 -8.03
CA ALA A 43 8.10 -4.10 -9.28
C ALA A 43 7.63 -2.94 -10.16
N LEU A 44 7.03 -1.90 -9.58
CA LEU A 44 6.62 -0.72 -10.35
C LEU A 44 7.83 0.07 -10.87
N ALA A 45 8.92 0.15 -10.09
CA ALA A 45 10.13 0.86 -10.48
C ALA A 45 10.93 0.12 -11.56
N SER A 46 10.92 -1.22 -11.60
CA SER A 46 11.66 -2.01 -12.60
C SER A 46 11.14 -1.81 -14.04
N GLY A 47 9.90 -1.33 -14.20
CA GLY A 47 9.36 -0.97 -15.52
C GLY A 47 10.12 0.18 -16.20
N ALA A 48 10.77 1.05 -15.43
CA ALA A 48 11.64 2.11 -15.96
C ALA A 48 12.99 1.57 -16.46
N GLU A 49 13.45 0.45 -15.88
CA GLU A 49 14.74 -0.18 -16.23
C GLU A 49 14.64 -1.03 -17.51
N MET A 50 13.52 -1.76 -17.70
CA MET A 50 13.32 -2.64 -18.85
C MET A 50 13.22 -1.92 -20.20
N GLN A 51 12.91 -0.61 -20.23
CA GLN A 51 12.90 0.16 -21.48
C GLN A 51 14.28 0.61 -21.95
N SER A 52 15.30 0.53 -21.09
CA SER A 52 16.70 0.77 -21.48
C SER A 52 17.34 -0.43 -22.17
N SER A 53 16.73 -1.62 -22.02
CA SER A 53 17.09 -2.85 -22.71
C SER A 53 16.24 -2.99 -23.97
N GLU A 54 16.58 -2.22 -25.00
CA GLU A 54 16.11 -2.47 -26.37
C GLU A 54 16.48 -3.92 -26.76
N GLU A 55 15.51 -4.84 -26.75
CA GLU A 55 15.38 -6.03 -27.62
C GLU A 55 14.50 -7.14 -26.98
N HIS A 56 13.20 -6.90 -26.83
CA HIS A 56 12.25 -8.02 -26.73
C HIS A 56 11.21 -7.90 -27.84
N LEU A 57 11.69 -8.20 -29.06
CA LEU A 57 10.83 -8.54 -30.19
C LEU A 57 9.96 -9.72 -29.74
N SER A 58 8.68 -9.46 -29.47
CA SER A 58 7.64 -10.45 -29.21
C SER A 58 7.80 -11.67 -30.14
N ALA A 59 8.44 -12.73 -29.64
CA ALA A 59 8.58 -13.98 -30.35
C ALA A 59 7.19 -14.62 -30.38
N ARG A 60 6.57 -14.59 -31.55
CA ARG A 60 5.24 -15.13 -31.86
C ARG A 60 5.28 -16.67 -31.91
N ASP A 61 5.84 -17.29 -30.87
CA ASP A 61 6.14 -18.72 -30.79
C ASP A 61 5.63 -19.35 -29.49
N GLY A 62 4.44 -18.96 -29.02
CA GLY A 62 3.74 -19.67 -27.93
C GLY A 62 4.53 -19.88 -26.62
N ALA A 63 5.67 -19.21 -26.45
CA ALA A 63 6.52 -19.28 -25.28
C ALA A 63 5.85 -18.52 -24.15
N GLU A 64 5.99 -19.05 -22.93
CA GLU A 64 5.45 -18.52 -21.69
C GLU A 64 5.64 -17.00 -21.64
N GLU A 65 4.58 -16.26 -21.29
CA GLU A 65 4.60 -14.80 -21.19
C GLU A 65 5.75 -14.40 -20.26
N GLU A 66 6.78 -13.76 -20.83
CA GLU A 66 7.97 -13.33 -20.11
C GLU A 66 7.54 -12.50 -18.88
N PHE A 67 8.11 -12.83 -17.71
CA PHE A 67 7.70 -12.21 -16.45
C PHE A 67 8.00 -10.72 -16.48
N ASP A 68 6.94 -9.91 -16.64
CA ASP A 68 6.98 -8.46 -16.53
C ASP A 68 6.43 -8.04 -15.14
N PRO A 69 7.31 -7.81 -14.15
CA PRO A 69 6.91 -7.45 -12.80
C PRO A 69 6.11 -6.15 -12.74
N ALA A 70 6.48 -5.15 -13.54
CA ALA A 70 5.83 -3.85 -13.54
C ALA A 70 4.41 -3.95 -14.05
N ARG A 71 4.20 -4.64 -15.18
CA ARG A 71 2.88 -4.87 -15.75
C ARG A 71 1.99 -5.68 -14.80
N GLN A 72 2.52 -6.73 -14.18
CA GLN A 72 1.77 -7.54 -13.22
C GLN A 72 1.37 -6.76 -11.96
N ALA A 73 2.31 -5.97 -11.40
CA ALA A 73 2.03 -5.11 -10.25
C ALA A 73 0.98 -4.04 -10.57
N GLN A 74 1.10 -3.37 -11.73
CA GLN A 74 0.13 -2.38 -12.19
C GLN A 74 -1.26 -2.99 -12.35
N PHE A 75 -1.36 -4.18 -12.97
CA PHE A 75 -2.62 -4.88 -13.16
C PHE A 75 -3.30 -5.18 -11.81
N ALA A 76 -2.59 -5.77 -10.86
CA ALA A 76 -3.13 -6.08 -9.54
C ALA A 76 -3.58 -4.81 -8.79
N LEU A 77 -2.74 -3.77 -8.78
CA LEU A 77 -3.03 -2.54 -8.05
C LEU A 77 -4.18 -1.74 -8.64
N ARG A 78 -4.31 -1.69 -9.97
CA ARG A 78 -5.41 -0.97 -10.64
C ARG A 78 -6.74 -1.70 -10.52
N ASN A 79 -6.73 -3.03 -10.66
CA ASN A 79 -7.97 -3.81 -10.63
C ASN A 79 -8.59 -3.89 -9.24
N GLU A 80 -7.76 -3.99 -8.20
CA GLU A 80 -8.23 -4.24 -6.83
C GLU A 80 -8.03 -3.05 -5.89
N SER A 81 -7.37 -1.97 -6.36
CA SER A 81 -7.07 -0.79 -5.55
C SER A 81 -6.36 -1.14 -4.24
N LEU A 82 -5.44 -2.12 -4.28
CA LEU A 82 -4.79 -2.67 -3.08
C LEU A 82 -3.90 -1.65 -2.35
N HIS A 83 -3.55 -0.54 -3.01
CA HIS A 83 -2.75 0.55 -2.45
C HIS A 83 -3.54 1.49 -1.54
N VAL A 84 -4.87 1.47 -1.58
CA VAL A 84 -5.70 2.43 -0.84
C VAL A 84 -5.57 2.22 0.67
N GLY A 85 -5.26 3.29 1.39
CA GLY A 85 -5.02 3.32 2.83
C GLY A 85 -3.68 2.73 3.27
N LEU A 86 -2.77 2.40 2.34
CA LEU A 86 -1.41 1.98 2.67
C LEU A 86 -0.56 3.16 3.12
N ALA A 87 0.55 2.89 3.83
CA ALA A 87 1.46 3.96 4.22
C ALA A 87 2.16 4.57 2.99
N THR A 88 2.30 3.77 1.93
CA THR A 88 2.91 4.12 0.66
C THR A 88 1.90 4.43 -0.45
N GLU A 89 0.64 4.72 -0.10
CA GLU A 89 -0.44 4.97 -1.07
C GLU A 89 -0.04 6.03 -2.10
N SER A 90 0.39 7.21 -1.64
CA SER A 90 0.79 8.33 -2.51
C SER A 90 1.99 8.01 -3.42
N LEU A 91 2.97 7.28 -2.91
CA LEU A 91 4.11 6.81 -3.70
C LEU A 91 3.69 5.81 -4.77
N ILE A 92 2.84 4.84 -4.42
CA ILE A 92 2.32 3.84 -5.37
C ILE A 92 1.45 4.54 -6.42
N GLU A 93 0.59 5.47 -6.04
CA GLU A 93 -0.20 6.27 -6.99
C GLU A 93 0.70 7.07 -7.95
N ALA A 94 1.76 7.69 -7.45
CA ALA A 94 2.72 8.40 -8.29
C ALA A 94 3.39 7.45 -9.31
N LEU A 95 3.78 6.25 -8.88
CA LEU A 95 4.37 5.23 -9.75
C LEU A 95 3.36 4.65 -10.76
N LEU A 96 2.10 4.45 -10.36
CA LEU A 96 1.04 3.97 -11.27
C LEU A 96 0.67 5.00 -12.34
N ASN A 97 0.84 6.28 -12.04
CA ASN A 97 0.55 7.40 -12.95
C ASN A 97 1.80 7.92 -13.67
N ALA A 98 2.98 7.36 -13.39
CA ALA A 98 4.20 7.62 -14.13
C ALA A 98 3.95 7.32 -15.62
N SER A 99 4.42 8.20 -16.51
CA SER A 99 4.41 7.89 -17.94
C SER A 99 5.34 6.69 -18.18
N PRO A 100 4.97 5.73 -19.05
CA PRO A 100 5.88 4.66 -19.42
C PRO A 100 7.20 5.22 -19.98
N GLU A 101 7.20 6.42 -20.58
CA GLU A 101 8.41 7.09 -21.09
C GLU A 101 9.30 7.70 -19.99
N MET A 102 8.89 7.66 -18.71
CA MET A 102 9.73 8.12 -17.60
C MET A 102 10.78 7.05 -17.27
N THR A 103 11.98 7.26 -17.75
CA THR A 103 13.13 6.38 -17.53
C THR A 103 13.68 6.47 -16.10
N ASN A 104 13.38 7.55 -15.35
CA ASN A 104 13.92 7.78 -14.02
C ASN A 104 12.82 8.03 -12.97
N PRO A 105 12.73 7.17 -11.92
CA PRO A 105 11.85 7.40 -10.77
C PRO A 105 12.09 8.74 -10.03
N THR A 106 13.26 9.37 -10.23
CA THR A 106 13.59 10.68 -9.65
C THR A 106 12.84 11.85 -10.28
N ASP A 107 12.31 11.66 -11.49
CA ASP A 107 11.57 12.69 -12.23
C ASP A 107 10.10 12.77 -11.77
N LEU A 108 9.67 11.84 -10.93
CA LEU A 108 8.39 11.90 -10.25
C LEU A 108 8.39 13.07 -9.27
N SER A 109 7.27 13.79 -9.24
CA SER A 109 7.00 14.85 -8.27
C SER A 109 6.69 14.27 -6.88
N LEU A 110 7.67 13.58 -6.31
CA LEU A 110 7.64 12.99 -4.96
C LEU A 110 8.16 13.99 -3.93
N SER A 111 7.63 13.88 -2.70
CA SER A 111 8.25 14.52 -1.55
C SER A 111 9.64 13.95 -1.26
N ASP A 112 10.50 14.70 -0.57
CA ASP A 112 11.83 14.20 -0.18
C ASP A 112 11.75 12.94 0.68
N GLY A 113 10.70 12.81 1.51
CA GLY A 113 10.47 11.61 2.32
C GLY A 113 10.12 10.39 1.48
N GLU A 114 9.26 10.53 0.48
CA GLU A 114 8.91 9.44 -0.44
C GLU A 114 10.07 9.07 -1.35
N ARG A 115 10.85 10.06 -1.80
CA ARG A 115 12.05 9.81 -2.61
C ARG A 115 13.10 9.03 -1.81
N ASN A 116 13.34 9.41 -0.55
CA ASN A 116 14.25 8.68 0.34
C ASN A 116 13.74 7.27 0.64
N LEU A 117 12.44 7.10 0.87
CA LEU A 117 11.84 5.79 1.08
C LEU A 117 12.02 4.89 -0.16
N MET A 118 11.69 5.42 -1.35
CA MET A 118 11.87 4.69 -2.61
C MET A 118 13.34 4.31 -2.82
N ALA A 119 14.27 5.24 -2.63
CA ALA A 119 15.70 4.95 -2.71
C ALA A 119 16.12 3.88 -1.70
N ALA A 120 15.64 3.93 -0.45
CA ALA A 120 15.95 2.93 0.56
C ALA A 120 15.39 1.53 0.23
N ILE A 121 14.26 1.47 -0.47
CA ILE A 121 13.66 0.21 -0.95
C ILE A 121 14.46 -0.36 -2.11
N LEU A 122 14.86 0.47 -3.08
CA LEU A 122 15.65 0.05 -4.25
C LEU A 122 17.08 -0.32 -3.86
N MET A 123 17.72 0.40 -2.94
CA MET A 123 19.09 0.07 -2.53
C MET A 123 19.20 -1.22 -1.70
N LYS A 124 18.09 -1.81 -1.25
CA LYS A 124 18.04 -3.06 -0.47
C LYS A 124 17.56 -4.22 -1.35
N GLU A 125 18.32 -4.48 -2.42
CA GLU A 125 18.08 -5.53 -3.41
C GLU A 125 18.68 -6.89 -2.99
N ASP A 126 18.49 -7.32 -1.74
CA ASP A 126 19.10 -8.58 -1.30
C ASP A 126 18.43 -9.82 -1.93
N GLU A 127 17.27 -9.67 -2.57
CA GLU A 127 16.49 -10.77 -3.12
C GLU A 127 15.82 -10.44 -4.47
N GLU A 128 15.93 -11.39 -5.40
CA GLU A 128 15.39 -11.34 -6.77
C GLU A 128 13.85 -11.17 -6.77
N LEU A 129 13.36 -10.39 -7.72
CA LEU A 129 11.95 -10.17 -7.94
C LEU A 129 11.40 -11.29 -8.84
N SER A 130 10.88 -12.36 -8.23
CA SER A 130 10.27 -13.49 -8.94
C SER A 130 8.74 -13.38 -9.06
N PRO A 131 8.10 -14.13 -10.00
CA PRO A 131 6.65 -14.19 -10.11
C PRO A 131 5.96 -14.58 -8.80
N GLU A 132 6.48 -15.60 -8.10
CA GLU A 132 5.90 -16.13 -6.87
C GLU A 132 5.96 -15.11 -5.74
N ARG A 133 7.05 -14.34 -5.68
CA ARG A 133 7.24 -13.27 -4.69
C ARG A 133 6.29 -12.12 -4.93
N LEU A 134 6.13 -11.71 -6.19
CA LEU A 134 5.17 -10.69 -6.56
C LEU A 134 3.74 -11.13 -6.24
N GLU A 135 3.37 -12.36 -6.60
CA GLU A 135 2.05 -12.92 -6.29
C GLU A 135 1.82 -13.03 -4.77
N GLY A 136 2.83 -13.46 -4.02
CA GLY A 136 2.83 -13.50 -2.56
C GLY A 136 2.59 -12.13 -1.94
N ALA A 137 3.25 -11.09 -2.45
CA ALA A 137 3.05 -9.72 -2.02
C ALA A 137 1.61 -9.23 -2.30
N VAL A 138 1.08 -9.51 -3.49
CA VAL A 138 -0.32 -9.19 -3.85
C VAL A 138 -1.30 -9.88 -2.91
N LYS A 139 -1.11 -11.19 -2.64
CA LYS A 139 -1.94 -11.95 -1.69
C LYS A 139 -1.86 -11.35 -0.28
N ALA A 140 -0.67 -10.96 0.17
CA ALA A 140 -0.47 -10.33 1.48
C ALA A 140 -1.21 -8.99 1.60
N LEU A 141 -1.14 -8.12 0.58
CA LEU A 141 -1.89 -6.85 0.58
C LEU A 141 -3.40 -7.08 0.53
N ARG A 142 -3.87 -8.06 -0.24
CA ARG A 142 -5.29 -8.44 -0.25
C ARG A 142 -5.76 -8.88 1.14
N ARG A 143 -4.96 -9.68 1.86
CA ARG A 143 -5.25 -10.05 3.26
C ARG A 143 -5.32 -8.82 4.16
N ILE A 144 -4.38 -7.88 4.03
CA ILE A 144 -4.36 -6.64 4.82
C ILE A 144 -5.62 -5.81 4.57
N GLN A 145 -6.00 -5.60 3.30
CA GLN A 145 -7.19 -4.84 2.93
C GLN A 145 -8.47 -5.50 3.48
N LEU A 146 -8.61 -6.82 3.33
CA LEU A 146 -9.74 -7.58 3.85
C LEU A 146 -9.84 -7.51 5.39
N ARG A 147 -8.71 -7.60 6.10
CA ARG A 147 -8.67 -7.46 7.56
C ARG A 147 -9.12 -6.06 8.00
N ARG A 148 -8.60 -5.00 7.35
CA ARG A 148 -9.00 -3.61 7.65
C ARG A 148 -10.49 -3.38 7.41
N LYS A 149 -11.02 -3.88 6.28
CA LYS A 149 -12.46 -3.78 5.98
C LYS A 149 -13.30 -4.56 6.99
N LEU A 150 -12.85 -5.74 7.42
CA LEU A 150 -13.52 -6.52 8.44
C LEU A 150 -13.54 -5.79 9.79
N GLU A 151 -12.43 -5.17 10.19
CA GLU A 151 -12.37 -4.35 11.41
C GLU A 151 -13.29 -3.14 11.33
N GLN A 152 -13.36 -2.47 10.17
CA GLN A 152 -14.27 -1.36 9.94
C GLN A 152 -15.73 -1.80 10.10
N VAL A 153 -16.14 -2.88 9.43
CA VAL A 153 -17.50 -3.44 9.55
C VAL A 153 -17.82 -3.85 10.99
N GLN A 154 -16.84 -4.39 11.72
CA GLN A 154 -17.02 -4.73 13.13
C GLN A 154 -17.18 -3.50 14.03
N ARG A 155 -16.44 -2.42 13.77
CA ARG A 155 -16.60 -1.14 14.48
C ARG A 155 -17.96 -0.51 14.16
N GLU A 156 -18.38 -0.55 12.91
CA GLU A 156 -19.70 -0.07 12.50
C GLU A 156 -20.81 -0.84 13.21
N LEU A 157 -20.72 -2.18 13.29
CA LEU A 157 -21.66 -3.02 14.04
C LEU A 157 -21.72 -2.73 15.56
N GLN A 158 -20.66 -2.15 16.14
CA GLN A 158 -20.66 -1.71 17.54
C GLN A 158 -21.34 -0.35 17.74
N GLY A 159 -21.64 0.36 16.64
CA GLY A 159 -22.36 1.63 16.66
C GLY A 159 -23.75 1.47 17.29
N ARG A 160 -24.16 2.46 18.09
CA ARG A 160 -25.51 2.52 18.67
C ARG A 160 -26.48 3.12 17.65
N GLY A 161 -27.72 2.65 17.65
CA GLY A 161 -28.81 3.24 16.87
C GLY A 161 -28.84 2.85 15.39
N LEU A 162 -28.29 1.69 15.04
CA LEU A 162 -28.36 1.18 13.67
C LEU A 162 -29.74 0.57 13.39
N GLU A 163 -30.29 0.87 12.22
CA GLU A 163 -31.51 0.23 11.72
C GLU A 163 -31.32 -1.29 11.56
N PRO A 164 -32.33 -2.13 11.87
CA PRO A 164 -32.21 -3.58 11.79
C PRO A 164 -31.78 -4.10 10.41
N SER A 165 -32.22 -3.44 9.33
CA SER A 165 -31.84 -3.78 7.95
C SER A 165 -30.36 -3.52 7.70
N HIS A 166 -29.83 -2.40 8.19
CA HIS A 166 -28.42 -2.05 8.06
C HIS A 166 -27.52 -3.00 8.86
N VAL A 167 -27.95 -3.37 10.08
CA VAL A 167 -27.27 -4.40 10.88
C VAL A 167 -27.20 -5.73 10.12
N GLN A 168 -28.28 -6.14 9.46
CA GLN A 168 -28.30 -7.37 8.67
C GLN A 168 -27.31 -7.32 7.50
N THR A 169 -27.24 -6.20 6.78
CA THR A 169 -26.26 -5.99 5.70
C THR A 169 -24.82 -6.09 6.22
N LEU A 170 -24.50 -5.43 7.33
CA LEU A 170 -23.16 -5.48 7.91
C LEU A 170 -22.78 -6.88 8.40
N LEU A 171 -23.73 -7.65 8.95
CA LEU A 171 -23.49 -9.04 9.34
C LEU A 171 -23.22 -9.95 8.14
N GLN A 172 -23.94 -9.77 7.03
CA GLN A 172 -23.69 -10.51 5.78
C GLN A 172 -22.31 -10.17 5.22
N GLU A 173 -21.94 -8.88 5.19
CA GLU A 173 -20.63 -8.45 4.72
C GLU A 173 -19.51 -8.99 5.62
N LYS A 174 -19.68 -8.97 6.94
CA LYS A 174 -18.73 -9.57 7.90
C LYS A 174 -18.50 -11.06 7.60
N LEU A 175 -19.56 -11.83 7.33
CA LEU A 175 -19.45 -13.25 7.00
C LEU A 175 -18.75 -13.46 5.65
N ARG A 176 -19.06 -12.64 4.64
CA ARG A 176 -18.40 -12.66 3.33
C ARG A 176 -16.90 -12.41 3.46
N LEU A 177 -16.50 -11.37 4.18
CA LEU A 177 -15.09 -11.01 4.39
C LEU A 177 -14.33 -12.10 5.16
N LYS A 178 -14.96 -12.70 6.18
CA LYS A 178 -14.38 -13.85 6.89
C LYS A 178 -14.17 -15.05 5.98
N ARG A 179 -15.11 -15.34 5.07
CA ARG A 179 -14.97 -16.43 4.10
C ARG A 179 -13.82 -16.18 3.13
N MET A 180 -13.70 -14.95 2.62
CA MET A 180 -12.58 -14.57 1.75
C MET A 180 -11.23 -14.72 2.46
N LEU A 181 -11.14 -14.35 3.75
CA LEU A 181 -9.92 -14.53 4.54
C LEU A 181 -9.57 -16.00 4.84
N MET A 182 -10.53 -16.91 4.73
CA MET A 182 -10.32 -18.36 4.89
C MET A 182 -9.99 -19.06 3.56
N ASP A 183 -9.98 -18.33 2.45
CA ASP A 183 -9.66 -18.89 1.13
C ASP A 183 -8.19 -19.38 1.11
N PRO A 184 -7.92 -20.67 0.80
CA PRO A 184 -6.56 -21.20 0.72
C PRO A 184 -5.68 -20.42 -0.27
N GLY A 185 -6.27 -19.81 -1.31
CA GLY A 185 -5.55 -18.95 -2.26
C GLY A 185 -4.91 -17.72 -1.61
N LEU A 186 -5.35 -17.34 -0.39
CA LEU A 186 -4.75 -16.29 0.42
C LEU A 186 -3.90 -16.82 1.58
N VAL A 187 -3.82 -18.14 1.85
CA VAL A 187 -3.10 -18.67 3.02
C VAL A 187 -1.65 -19.09 2.68
N GLY A 188 -1.35 -19.39 1.42
CA GLY A 188 -0.06 -19.97 1.00
C GLY A 188 1.15 -19.04 0.90
N GLY A 189 1.10 -17.81 1.41
CA GLY A 189 2.16 -16.81 1.20
C GLY A 189 3.33 -16.85 2.19
N ASP A 190 3.20 -17.57 3.31
CA ASP A 190 4.14 -17.44 4.44
C ASP A 190 4.95 -18.74 4.69
N ALA A 191 4.75 -19.80 3.90
CA ALA A 191 5.27 -21.14 4.19
C ALA A 191 6.55 -21.55 3.44
N GLU A 192 6.95 -20.85 2.37
CA GLU A 192 8.10 -21.27 1.54
C GLU A 192 9.38 -20.41 1.71
N ALA A 193 9.33 -19.32 2.47
CA ALA A 193 10.50 -18.45 2.68
C ALA A 193 11.49 -18.93 3.77
N GLN A 194 11.37 -20.17 4.28
CA GLN A 194 12.26 -20.70 5.33
C GLN A 194 12.86 -22.08 5.00
N SER A 195 12.86 -22.50 3.73
CA SER A 195 13.40 -23.80 3.36
C SER A 195 14.06 -23.79 1.98
N ALA A 196 15.18 -23.08 1.84
CA ALA A 196 16.23 -23.35 0.87
C ALA A 196 17.51 -22.61 1.28
#